data_AF-A0A438CPK1-F1
#
_entry.id   AF-A0A438CPK1-F1
#
_cell.length_a   1.000
_cell.length_b   1.000
_cell.length_c   1.000
_cell.angle_alpha   90.00
_cell.angle_beta   90.00
_cell.angle_gamma   90.00
#
_symmetry.space_group_name_H-M   'P 1'
#
loop_
_entity.id
_entity.type
_entity.pdbx_description
1 polymer ?
#
loop_
_entity_poly.entity_id
_entity_poly.type
_entity_poly.pdbx_seq_one_letter_code
_entity_poly.pdbx_strand_id
1 'polypeptide(L)'
;MRLALGLETALDLGIRQLEIHGDSNLVIKQTQGIWRTRDEKLKPYHAYLDLLIDRFDVLRYIHLPRAENHRASTDRVMREVHAGVCGPHMGGHMLARKIMRTGYFWLTMETDCCQFVQRYQECQMHGDLIHVPPSELHALASPWPFSVWGIDIIGKISPKSSSGHEYILVAIDYFTKWVEAASYARLIAVRVAKFIRSHIICRYGVPHELISDRGVHFKGEVDTLIQEYGIQHHRSSAYRP
;
A
#
# COMPACT_ATOMS: atom_id res chain seq x y z
N MET A 1 -23.25 2.27 35.60
CA MET A 1 -22.21 3.29 35.87
C MET A 1 -22.18 4.42 34.85
N ARG A 2 -22.14 4.17 33.52
CA ARG A 2 -22.05 5.25 32.52
C ARG A 2 -23.26 6.19 32.46
N LEU A 3 -24.47 5.69 32.73
CA LEU A 3 -25.69 6.51 32.66
C LEU A 3 -25.80 7.53 33.80
N ALA A 4 -25.55 7.13 35.06
CA ALA A 4 -25.63 8.02 36.22
C ALA A 4 -24.68 9.21 36.08
N LEU A 5 -23.42 8.93 35.73
CA LEU A 5 -22.41 9.96 35.49
C LEU A 5 -22.81 10.93 34.37
N GLY A 6 -23.44 10.43 33.30
CA GLY A 6 -23.93 11.27 32.21
C GLY A 6 -25.07 12.20 32.65
N LEU A 7 -25.97 11.73 33.51
CA LEU A 7 -27.06 12.53 34.07
C LEU A 7 -26.55 13.58 35.06
N GLU A 8 -25.62 13.21 35.94
CA GLU A 8 -24.94 14.15 36.84
C GLU A 8 -24.27 15.28 36.05
N THR A 9 -23.48 14.93 35.03
CA THR A 9 -22.78 15.90 34.18
C THR A 9 -23.76 16.84 33.48
N ALA A 10 -24.88 16.34 32.96
CA ALA A 10 -25.90 17.16 32.33
C ALA A 10 -26.53 18.15 33.32
N LEU A 11 -26.83 17.70 34.54
CA LEU A 11 -27.37 18.56 35.61
C LEU A 11 -26.36 19.63 36.04
N ASP A 12 -25.08 19.28 36.14
CA ASP A 12 -23.99 20.20 36.48
C ASP A 12 -23.80 21.28 35.40
N LEU A 13 -24.07 20.93 34.14
CA LEU A 13 -24.10 21.86 33.01
C LEU A 13 -25.41 22.67 32.91
N GLY A 14 -26.34 22.50 33.86
CA GLY A 14 -27.63 23.21 33.89
C GLY A 14 -28.66 22.70 32.87
N ILE A 15 -28.42 21.55 32.24
CA ILE A 15 -29.34 20.95 31.28
C ILE A 15 -30.48 20.28 32.04
N ARG A 16 -31.72 20.74 31.80
CA ARG A 16 -32.95 20.19 32.41
C ARG A 16 -33.87 19.48 31.43
N GLN A 17 -33.57 19.56 30.13
CA GLN A 17 -34.27 18.83 29.08
C GLN A 17 -33.27 17.93 28.37
N LEU A 18 -33.52 16.62 28.38
CA LEU A 18 -32.57 15.64 27.86
C LEU A 18 -33.28 14.52 27.12
N GLU A 19 -32.66 14.06 26.04
CA GLU A 19 -33.08 12.87 25.30
C GLU A 19 -32.02 11.78 25.45
N ILE A 20 -32.40 10.66 26.07
CA ILE A 20 -31.52 9.53 26.35
C ILE A 20 -31.72 8.48 25.26
N HIS A 21 -30.64 8.17 24.53
CA HIS A 21 -30.61 7.11 23.54
C HIS A 21 -29.90 5.90 24.13
N GLY A 22 -30.59 4.77 24.22
CA GLY A 22 -30.02 3.54 24.78
C GLY A 22 -30.25 2.33 23.88
N ASP A 23 -29.23 1.49 23.79
CA ASP A 23 -29.22 0.27 22.99
C ASP A 23 -29.74 -0.97 23.76
N SER A 24 -29.88 -0.84 25.08
CA SER A 24 -30.40 -1.89 25.96
C SER A 24 -31.85 -1.57 26.32
N ASN A 25 -32.78 -2.33 25.73
CA ASN A 25 -34.21 -2.23 26.06
C ASN A 25 -34.45 -2.44 27.57
N LEU A 26 -33.72 -3.36 28.20
CA LEU A 26 -33.80 -3.60 29.65
C LEU A 26 -33.46 -2.34 30.45
N VAL A 27 -32.34 -1.69 30.14
CA VAL A 27 -31.89 -0.50 30.88
C VAL A 27 -32.83 0.67 30.64
N ILE A 28 -33.24 0.91 29.39
CA ILE A 28 -34.21 1.96 29.04
C ILE A 28 -35.54 1.75 29.78
N LYS A 29 -36.07 0.53 29.79
CA LYS A 29 -37.32 0.22 30.48
C LYS A 29 -37.22 0.34 32.00
N GLN A 30 -36.06 0.05 32.58
CA GLN A 30 -35.83 0.24 34.01
C GLN A 30 -35.70 1.72 34.39
N THR A 31 -35.01 2.54 33.58
CA THR A 31 -34.87 3.98 33.84
C THR A 31 -36.17 4.75 33.61
N GLN A 32 -37.03 4.25 32.73
CA GLN A 32 -38.40 4.76 32.56
C GLN A 32 -39.32 4.41 33.75
N GLY A 33 -38.87 3.62 34.72
CA GLY A 33 -39.69 3.10 35.81
C GLY A 33 -40.70 2.02 35.40
N ILE A 34 -40.68 1.59 34.12
CA ILE A 34 -41.62 0.58 33.58
C ILE A 34 -41.27 -0.79 34.15
N TRP A 35 -39.98 -1.12 34.28
CA TRP A 35 -39.51 -2.39 34.79
C TRP A 35 -38.75 -2.22 36.12
N ARG A 36 -39.06 -3.09 37.09
CA ARG A 36 -38.39 -3.09 38.39
C ARG A 36 -37.17 -4.01 38.41
N THR A 37 -36.13 -3.57 39.10
CA THR A 37 -34.92 -4.37 39.31
C THR A 37 -35.11 -5.32 40.48
N ARG A 38 -34.97 -6.63 40.20
CA ARG A 38 -35.10 -7.70 41.21
C ARG A 38 -33.78 -8.03 41.91
N ASP A 39 -32.65 -7.68 41.31
CA ASP A 39 -31.34 -7.88 41.90
C ASP A 39 -31.10 -6.89 43.04
N GLU A 40 -30.98 -7.40 44.27
CA GLU A 40 -30.74 -6.62 45.48
C GLU A 40 -29.51 -5.71 45.38
N LYS A 41 -28.46 -6.14 44.66
CA LYS A 41 -27.23 -5.36 44.53
C LYS A 41 -27.40 -4.12 43.64
N LEU A 42 -28.38 -4.16 42.74
CA LEU A 42 -28.64 -3.08 41.79
C LEU A 42 -29.72 -2.12 42.27
N LYS A 43 -30.51 -2.47 43.29
CA LYS A 43 -31.54 -1.58 43.86
C LYS A 43 -30.99 -0.22 44.32
N PRO A 44 -29.83 -0.12 45.02
CA PRO A 44 -29.30 1.17 45.42
C PRO A 44 -28.94 2.06 44.21
N TYR A 45 -28.47 1.45 43.13
CA TYR A 45 -28.11 2.17 41.90
C TYR A 45 -29.34 2.71 41.17
N HIS A 46 -30.45 1.96 41.15
CA HIS A 46 -31.71 2.46 40.60
C HIS A 46 -32.32 3.57 41.44
N ALA A 47 -32.33 3.43 42.77
CA ALA A 47 -32.80 4.50 43.65
C ALA A 47 -32.01 5.80 43.45
N TYR A 48 -30.70 5.69 43.22
CA TYR A 48 -29.86 6.84 42.89
C TYR A 48 -30.18 7.46 41.51
N LEU A 49 -30.41 6.62 40.50
CA LEU A 49 -30.83 7.10 39.17
C LEU A 49 -32.19 7.82 39.22
N ASP A 50 -33.15 7.30 39.99
CA ASP A 50 -34.47 7.91 40.16
C ASP A 50 -34.34 9.33 40.73
N LEU A 51 -33.46 9.53 41.73
CA LEU A 51 -33.16 10.86 42.29
C LEU A 51 -32.56 11.83 41.26
N LEU A 52 -31.75 11.33 40.31
CA LEU A 52 -31.19 12.17 39.25
C LEU A 52 -32.24 12.49 38.19
N ILE A 53 -33.07 11.52 37.83
CA ILE A 53 -34.12 11.66 36.82
C ILE A 53 -35.17 12.70 37.26
N ASP A 54 -35.55 12.70 38.53
CA ASP A 54 -36.52 13.65 39.11
C ASP A 54 -36.08 15.13 39.02
N ARG A 55 -34.80 15.39 38.73
CA ARG A 55 -34.25 16.75 38.60
C ARG A 55 -34.37 17.32 37.18
N PHE A 56 -34.83 16.55 36.20
CA PHE A 56 -35.06 16.99 34.82
C PHE A 56 -36.53 17.36 34.59
N ASP A 57 -36.77 18.46 33.88
CA ASP A 57 -38.12 18.93 33.54
C ASP A 57 -38.74 18.10 32.41
N VAL A 58 -37.90 17.69 31.45
CA VAL A 58 -38.32 16.84 30.32
C VAL A 58 -37.24 15.80 30.07
N LEU A 59 -37.62 14.54 30.17
CA LEU A 59 -36.75 13.42 29.87
C LEU A 59 -37.40 12.51 28.83
N ARG A 60 -36.79 12.42 27.65
CA ARG A 60 -37.24 11.53 26.58
C ARG A 60 -36.31 10.34 26.46
N TYR A 61 -36.89 9.19 26.13
CA TYR A 61 -36.16 7.94 26.03
C TYR A 61 -36.40 7.34 24.65
N ILE A 62 -35.32 7.11 23.92
CA ILE A 62 -35.36 6.46 22.61
C ILE A 62 -34.57 5.16 22.72
N HIS A 63 -35.27 4.04 22.48
CA HIS A 63 -34.62 2.75 22.35
C HIS A 63 -34.13 2.59 20.91
N LEU A 64 -32.82 2.44 20.75
CA LEU A 64 -32.18 2.17 19.47
C LEU A 64 -31.81 0.68 19.41
N PRO A 65 -32.46 -0.15 18.59
CA PRO A 65 -32.14 -1.57 18.51
C PRO A 65 -30.65 -1.77 18.22
N ARG A 66 -30.00 -2.67 18.98
CA ARG A 66 -28.56 -2.97 18.82
C ARG A 66 -28.15 -3.23 17.37
N ALA A 67 -29.01 -3.86 16.58
CA ALA A 67 -28.75 -4.17 15.17
C ALA A 67 -28.62 -2.92 14.28
N GLU A 68 -29.41 -1.88 14.52
CA GLU A 68 -29.39 -0.62 13.77
C GLU A 68 -28.23 0.28 14.21
N ASN A 69 -27.90 0.27 15.51
CA ASN A 69 -26.71 0.93 16.04
C ASN A 69 -25.41 0.23 15.58
N HIS A 70 -25.48 -1.03 15.14
CA HIS A 70 -24.30 -1.81 14.78
C HIS A 70 -23.70 -1.37 13.44
N ARG A 71 -24.48 -1.39 12.36
CA ARG A 71 -23.96 -1.19 10.99
C ARG A 71 -23.44 0.22 10.72
N ALA A 72 -24.18 1.25 11.16
CA ALA A 72 -23.73 2.64 11.02
C ALA A 72 -22.50 2.95 11.90
N SER A 73 -22.32 2.20 12.99
CA SER A 73 -21.17 2.33 13.88
C SER A 73 -19.93 1.58 13.35
N THR A 74 -20.08 0.37 12.80
CA THR A 74 -18.95 -0.44 12.32
C THR A 74 -18.21 0.22 11.16
N ASP A 75 -18.93 0.70 10.13
CA ASP A 75 -18.31 1.36 8.98
C ASP A 75 -17.62 2.67 9.38
N ARG A 76 -18.23 3.42 10.29
CA ARG A 76 -17.65 4.66 10.81
C ARG A 76 -16.37 4.39 11.60
N VAL A 77 -16.38 3.38 12.47
CA VAL A 77 -15.20 3.00 13.28
C VAL A 77 -14.08 2.46 12.37
N MET A 78 -14.40 1.61 11.40
CA MET A 78 -13.41 1.12 10.43
C MET A 78 -12.79 2.26 9.63
N ARG A 79 -13.61 3.18 9.10
CA ARG A 79 -13.13 4.34 8.34
C ARG A 79 -12.26 5.27 9.18
N GLU A 80 -12.69 5.62 10.39
CA GLU A 80 -11.94 6.54 11.26
C GLU A 80 -10.58 5.94 11.67
N VAL A 81 -10.54 4.66 12.05
CA VAL A 81 -9.31 4.01 12.50
C VAL A 81 -8.35 3.75 11.33
N HIS A 82 -8.87 3.48 10.13
CA HIS A 82 -8.08 3.19 8.94
C HIS A 82 -7.60 4.44 8.21
N ALA A 83 -8.46 5.44 8.04
CA ALA A 83 -8.28 6.61 7.16
C ALA A 83 -8.70 7.94 7.80
N GLY A 84 -8.86 8.02 9.13
CA GLY A 84 -9.07 9.28 9.83
C GLY A 84 -7.86 10.21 9.75
N VAL A 85 -7.87 11.29 10.54
CA VAL A 85 -6.86 12.39 10.50
C VAL A 85 -5.39 11.90 10.62
N CYS A 86 -5.17 10.70 11.17
CA CYS A 86 -3.88 10.00 11.16
C CYS A 86 -4.03 8.49 10.87
N GLY A 87 -4.92 8.13 9.94
CA GLY A 87 -5.17 6.75 9.55
C GLY A 87 -3.93 6.09 8.94
N PRO A 88 -3.46 4.94 9.45
CA PRO A 88 -2.21 4.32 8.98
C PRO A 88 -2.43 3.37 7.79
N HIS A 89 -3.62 3.35 7.18
CA HIS A 89 -3.97 2.51 6.02
C HIS A 89 -3.58 1.03 6.17
N MET A 90 -3.72 0.49 7.39
CA MET A 90 -3.25 -0.85 7.70
C MET A 90 -4.09 -1.95 7.02
N GLY A 91 -3.50 -3.16 6.90
CA GLY A 91 -4.22 -4.35 6.48
C GLY A 91 -5.38 -4.74 7.41
N GLY A 92 -6.39 -5.44 6.86
CA GLY A 92 -7.64 -5.75 7.55
C GLY A 92 -7.49 -6.46 8.90
N HIS A 93 -6.59 -7.45 9.00
CA HIS A 93 -6.31 -8.13 10.27
C HIS A 93 -5.75 -7.18 11.35
N MET A 94 -4.88 -6.23 10.96
CA MET A 94 -4.34 -5.24 11.88
C MET A 94 -5.40 -4.22 12.29
N LEU A 95 -6.26 -3.82 11.35
CA LEU A 95 -7.40 -2.94 11.60
C LEU A 95 -8.33 -3.56 12.66
N ALA A 96 -8.72 -4.83 12.48
CA ALA A 96 -9.55 -5.55 13.45
C ALA A 96 -8.92 -5.59 14.85
N ARG A 97 -7.62 -5.94 14.94
CA ARG A 97 -6.90 -5.94 16.24
C ARG A 97 -6.85 -4.56 16.89
N LYS A 98 -6.67 -3.49 16.11
CA LYS A 98 -6.63 -2.12 16.64
C LYS A 98 -8.00 -1.68 17.16
N ILE A 99 -9.06 -1.96 16.41
CA ILE A 99 -10.46 -1.69 16.81
C ILE A 99 -10.83 -2.49 18.08
N MET A 100 -10.39 -3.74 18.17
CA MET A 100 -10.60 -4.56 19.37
C MET A 100 -9.89 -3.94 20.60
N ARG A 101 -8.66 -3.43 20.42
CA ARG A 101 -7.90 -2.77 21.50
C ARG A 101 -8.52 -1.46 21.98
N THR A 102 -9.30 -0.77 21.14
CA THR A 102 -10.03 0.44 21.54
C THR A 102 -11.39 0.13 22.20
N GLY A 103 -11.73 -1.16 22.37
CA GLY A 103 -12.89 -1.61 23.13
C GLY A 103 -14.14 -1.86 22.30
N TYR A 104 -14.06 -1.83 20.97
CA TYR A 104 -15.15 -2.20 20.07
C TYR A 104 -15.07 -3.69 19.73
N PHE A 105 -16.21 -4.37 19.68
CA PHE A 105 -16.27 -5.79 19.31
C PHE A 105 -17.52 -6.12 18.51
N TRP A 106 -17.36 -6.96 17.48
CA TRP A 106 -18.46 -7.62 16.80
C TRP A 106 -18.03 -8.95 16.15
N LEU A 107 -19.00 -9.82 15.90
CA LEU A 107 -18.78 -11.22 15.53
C LEU A 107 -18.04 -11.39 14.20
N THR A 108 -18.28 -10.50 13.24
CA THR A 108 -17.70 -10.56 11.88
C THR A 108 -16.55 -9.57 11.66
N MET A 109 -16.02 -8.95 12.73
CA MET A 109 -15.05 -7.85 12.66
C MET A 109 -13.86 -8.11 11.75
N GLU A 110 -13.25 -9.27 11.88
CA GLU A 110 -12.06 -9.60 11.08
C GLU A 110 -12.40 -9.65 9.58
N THR A 111 -13.47 -10.36 9.22
CA THR A 111 -13.97 -10.44 7.85
C THR A 111 -14.34 -9.07 7.31
N ASP A 112 -15.08 -8.27 8.09
CA ASP A 112 -15.54 -6.95 7.68
C ASP A 112 -14.36 -5.99 7.49
N CYS A 113 -13.37 -6.01 8.39
CA CYS A 113 -12.15 -5.20 8.25
C CYS A 113 -11.33 -5.60 7.01
N CYS A 114 -11.22 -6.90 6.73
CA CYS A 114 -10.54 -7.38 5.52
C CYS A 114 -11.26 -6.95 4.25
N GLN A 115 -12.58 -7.12 4.19
CA GLN A 115 -13.39 -6.68 3.05
C GLN A 115 -13.36 -5.15 2.87
N PHE A 116 -13.36 -4.40 3.98
CA PHE A 116 -13.25 -2.95 3.96
C PHE A 116 -11.96 -2.48 3.31
N VAL A 117 -10.80 -3.02 3.75
CA VAL A 117 -9.48 -2.64 3.20
C VAL A 117 -9.34 -3.08 1.74
N GLN A 118 -9.87 -4.26 1.38
CA GLN A 118 -9.88 -4.75 -0.01
C GLN A 118 -10.67 -3.83 -0.96
N ARG A 119 -11.71 -3.14 -0.46
CA ARG A 119 -12.52 -2.20 -1.25
C ARG A 119 -12.02 -0.76 -1.18
N TYR A 120 -11.05 -0.45 -0.31
CA TYR A 120 -10.60 0.92 -0.07
C TYR A 120 -9.68 1.40 -1.21
N GLN A 121 -10.18 2.32 -2.03
CA GLN A 121 -9.55 2.72 -3.29
C GLN A 121 -8.09 3.19 -3.13
N GLU A 122 -7.79 3.99 -2.10
CA GLU A 122 -6.42 4.49 -1.90
C GLU A 122 -5.44 3.36 -1.59
N CYS A 123 -5.87 2.34 -0.84
CA CYS A 123 -5.04 1.16 -0.58
C CYS A 123 -4.85 0.31 -1.84
N GLN A 124 -5.85 0.23 -2.72
CA GLN A 124 -5.74 -0.52 -3.98
C GLN A 124 -4.85 0.19 -5.00
N MET A 125 -4.83 1.53 -5.02
CA MET A 125 -3.98 2.30 -5.93
C MET A 125 -2.51 2.33 -5.51
N HIS A 126 -2.23 2.34 -4.21
CA HIS A 126 -0.87 2.51 -3.68
C HIS A 126 -0.26 1.22 -3.10
N GLY A 127 -1.05 0.15 -2.96
CA GLY A 127 -0.58 -1.13 -2.43
C GLY A 127 0.32 -1.87 -3.42
N ASP A 128 1.30 -2.60 -2.89
CA ASP A 128 2.19 -3.42 -3.70
C ASP A 128 1.40 -4.53 -4.42
N LEU A 129 1.70 -4.72 -5.72
CA LEU A 129 1.11 -5.76 -6.56
C LEU A 129 1.74 -7.13 -6.27
N ILE A 130 1.52 -7.68 -5.08
CA ILE A 130 2.12 -8.95 -4.62
C ILE A 130 1.54 -10.17 -5.38
N HIS A 131 0.36 -10.04 -5.99
CA HIS A 131 -0.35 -11.14 -6.67
C HIS A 131 -0.16 -11.21 -8.18
N VAL A 132 0.76 -10.43 -8.76
CA VAL A 132 1.09 -10.60 -10.18
C VAL A 132 1.91 -11.89 -10.29
N PRO A 133 1.47 -12.89 -11.09
CA PRO A 133 2.29 -14.07 -11.32
C PRO A 133 3.65 -13.64 -11.87
N PRO A 134 4.76 -14.23 -11.39
CA PRO A 134 6.08 -13.97 -11.95
C PRO A 134 6.00 -14.16 -13.47
N SER A 135 6.37 -13.13 -14.23
CA SER A 135 6.50 -13.30 -15.68
C SER A 135 7.57 -14.37 -15.94
N GLU A 136 7.29 -15.30 -16.86
CA GLU A 136 8.22 -16.35 -17.22
C GLU A 136 9.53 -15.70 -17.73
N LEU A 137 10.62 -15.92 -17.00
CA LEU A 137 11.95 -15.45 -17.41
C LEU A 137 12.45 -16.37 -18.52
N HIS A 138 12.46 -15.88 -19.75
CA HIS A 138 13.09 -16.59 -20.86
C HIS A 138 14.61 -16.56 -20.66
N ALA A 139 15.19 -17.68 -20.23
CA ALA A 139 16.64 -17.83 -20.18
C ALA A 139 17.18 -17.73 -21.61
N LEU A 140 17.89 -16.64 -21.90
CA LEU A 140 18.60 -16.48 -23.16
C LEU A 140 19.77 -17.47 -23.19
N ALA A 141 19.55 -18.63 -23.81
CA ALA A 141 20.59 -19.62 -24.07
C ALA A 141 21.30 -19.23 -25.38
N SER A 142 22.49 -18.63 -25.26
CA SER A 142 23.38 -18.43 -26.41
C SER A 142 23.96 -19.79 -26.82
N PRO A 143 23.94 -20.15 -28.12
CA PRO A 143 24.33 -21.49 -28.55
C PRO A 143 25.86 -21.69 -28.67
N TRP A 144 26.65 -20.62 -28.82
CA TRP A 144 28.13 -20.67 -28.87
C TRP A 144 28.76 -19.33 -28.42
N PRO A 145 30.04 -19.34 -27.97
CA PRO A 145 30.76 -18.14 -27.55
C PRO A 145 30.66 -16.98 -28.53
N PHE A 146 30.46 -15.77 -28.00
CA PHE A 146 30.47 -14.49 -28.72
C PHE A 146 29.35 -14.31 -29.76
N SER A 147 28.36 -15.20 -29.78
CA SER A 147 27.22 -15.09 -30.70
C SER A 147 26.19 -14.06 -30.27
N VAL A 148 25.96 -13.91 -28.96
CA VAL A 148 24.96 -13.02 -28.40
C VAL A 148 25.60 -12.16 -27.32
N TRP A 149 25.53 -10.84 -27.48
CA TRP A 149 26.07 -9.88 -26.53
C TRP A 149 24.98 -9.03 -25.91
N GLY A 150 24.98 -8.93 -24.58
CA GLY A 150 24.19 -7.93 -23.86
C GLY A 150 25.02 -6.67 -23.68
N ILE A 151 24.52 -5.52 -24.11
CA ILE A 151 25.18 -4.23 -23.94
C ILE A 151 24.32 -3.30 -23.09
N ASP A 152 24.95 -2.65 -22.11
CA ASP A 152 24.28 -1.76 -21.18
C ASP A 152 25.17 -0.58 -20.76
N ILE A 153 24.53 0.48 -20.27
CA ILE A 153 25.18 1.72 -19.84
C ILE A 153 24.91 1.92 -18.36
N ILE A 154 25.98 1.88 -17.58
CA ILE A 154 25.94 2.33 -16.19
C ILE A 154 25.95 3.86 -16.20
N GLY A 155 24.84 4.41 -15.70
CA GLY A 155 24.46 5.82 -15.80
C GLY A 155 25.37 6.80 -15.05
N LYS A 156 24.97 8.07 -15.08
CA LYS A 156 25.78 9.24 -14.68
C LYS A 156 26.33 9.11 -13.24
N ILE A 157 27.59 8.69 -13.14
CA ILE A 157 28.28 8.47 -11.87
C ILE A 157 28.60 9.84 -11.24
N SER A 158 28.24 10.00 -9.97
CA SER A 158 28.56 11.18 -9.16
C SER A 158 29.16 10.74 -7.81
N PRO A 159 30.31 11.31 -7.39
CA PRO A 159 31.12 12.30 -8.12
C PRO A 159 31.78 11.69 -9.36
N LYS A 160 32.15 12.55 -10.32
CA LYS A 160 32.90 12.12 -11.51
C LYS A 160 34.24 11.51 -11.09
N SER A 161 34.76 10.60 -11.91
CA SER A 161 36.14 10.13 -11.77
C SER A 161 37.15 11.27 -11.91
N SER A 162 38.41 11.04 -11.51
CA SER A 162 39.51 11.99 -11.66
C SER A 162 39.75 12.43 -13.12
N SER A 163 39.39 11.60 -14.10
CA SER A 163 39.45 11.91 -15.54
C SER A 163 38.16 12.55 -16.08
N GLY A 164 37.18 12.85 -15.22
CA GLY A 164 35.89 13.43 -15.61
C GLY A 164 34.93 12.43 -16.25
N HIS A 165 35.24 11.13 -16.26
CA HIS A 165 34.35 10.09 -16.75
C HIS A 165 33.15 9.89 -15.82
N GLU A 166 31.96 9.84 -16.41
CA GLU A 166 30.68 9.74 -15.70
C GLU A 166 29.78 8.62 -16.22
N TYR A 167 30.19 7.89 -17.27
CA TYR A 167 29.46 6.74 -17.81
C TYR A 167 30.38 5.54 -17.95
N ILE A 168 29.85 4.32 -17.80
CA ILE A 168 30.53 3.08 -18.16
C ILE A 168 29.64 2.32 -19.14
N LEU A 169 30.17 2.01 -20.32
CA LEU A 169 29.55 1.12 -21.28
C LEU A 169 30.09 -0.28 -21.04
N VAL A 170 29.20 -1.26 -20.88
CA VAL A 170 29.55 -2.65 -20.60
C VAL A 170 28.90 -3.54 -21.66
N ALA A 171 29.65 -4.51 -22.17
CA ALA A 171 29.13 -5.58 -23.00
C ALA A 171 29.52 -6.94 -22.41
N ILE A 172 28.55 -7.85 -22.34
CA ILE A 172 28.70 -9.19 -21.75
C ILE A 172 28.30 -10.24 -22.79
N ASP A 173 29.20 -11.18 -23.07
CA ASP A 173 28.87 -12.35 -23.87
C ASP A 173 27.96 -13.29 -23.09
N TYR A 174 26.83 -13.69 -23.67
CA TYR A 174 25.83 -14.51 -22.97
C TYR A 174 26.31 -15.93 -22.68
N PHE A 175 27.18 -16.50 -23.52
CA PHE A 175 27.67 -17.88 -23.35
C PHE A 175 28.78 -17.96 -22.30
N THR A 176 29.89 -17.26 -22.52
CA THR A 176 31.09 -17.32 -21.67
C THR A 176 31.01 -16.44 -20.43
N LYS A 177 30.05 -15.49 -20.40
CA LYS A 177 29.99 -14.39 -19.44
C LYS A 177 31.23 -13.48 -19.47
N TRP A 178 31.98 -13.48 -20.58
CA TRP A 178 33.10 -12.56 -20.78
C TRP A 178 32.62 -11.11 -20.87
N VAL A 179 33.39 -10.18 -20.29
CA VAL A 179 33.01 -8.78 -20.16
C VAL A 179 34.01 -7.87 -20.88
N GLU A 180 33.49 -6.95 -21.70
CA GLU A 180 34.20 -5.79 -22.21
C GLU A 180 33.58 -4.52 -21.60
N ALA A 181 34.41 -3.59 -21.13
CA ALA A 181 33.92 -2.36 -20.52
C ALA A 181 34.81 -1.15 -20.87
N ALA A 182 34.19 0.00 -21.08
CA ALA A 182 34.88 1.27 -21.30
C ALA A 182 34.16 2.43 -20.61
N SER A 183 34.92 3.39 -20.07
CA SER A 183 34.36 4.56 -19.41
C SER A 183 34.41 5.81 -20.30
N TYR A 184 33.46 6.73 -20.11
CA TYR A 184 33.32 7.93 -20.93
C TYR A 184 32.93 9.17 -20.11
N ALA A 185 33.56 10.31 -20.41
CA ALA A 185 33.14 11.63 -19.91
C ALA A 185 31.83 12.14 -20.52
N ARG A 186 31.52 11.70 -21.75
CA ARG A 186 30.27 12.00 -22.46
C ARG A 186 29.96 10.83 -23.36
N LEU A 187 28.79 10.23 -23.23
CA LEU A 187 28.39 9.10 -24.05
C LEU A 187 27.37 9.53 -25.11
N ILE A 188 27.62 9.17 -26.36
CA ILE A 188 26.76 9.43 -27.53
C ILE A 188 26.78 8.19 -28.43
N ALA A 189 25.77 8.02 -29.29
CA ALA A 189 25.64 6.85 -30.16
C ALA A 189 26.91 6.53 -30.98
N VAL A 190 27.60 7.55 -31.53
CA VAL A 190 28.88 7.39 -32.24
C VAL A 190 29.93 6.64 -31.40
N ARG A 191 30.00 6.94 -30.09
CA ARG A 191 30.96 6.31 -29.18
C ARG A 191 30.58 4.87 -28.85
N VAL A 192 29.28 4.58 -28.76
CA VAL A 192 28.76 3.21 -28.57
C VAL A 192 29.05 2.37 -29.82
N ALA A 193 28.75 2.89 -31.02
CA ALA A 193 29.07 2.20 -32.28
C ALA A 193 30.57 1.92 -32.41
N LYS A 194 31.42 2.90 -32.08
CA LYS A 194 32.88 2.71 -32.05
C LYS A 194 33.29 1.61 -31.07
N PHE A 195 32.70 1.57 -29.88
CA PHE A 195 32.97 0.54 -28.89
C PHE A 195 32.60 -0.85 -29.42
N ILE A 196 31.40 -1.03 -29.97
CA ILE A 196 30.95 -2.30 -30.56
C ILE A 196 31.93 -2.75 -31.65
N ARG A 197 32.30 -1.84 -32.55
CA ARG A 197 33.23 -2.17 -33.63
C ARG A 197 34.61 -2.60 -33.11
N SER A 198 35.22 -1.82 -32.22
CA SER A 198 36.60 -2.07 -31.79
C SER A 198 36.75 -3.16 -30.72
N HIS A 199 35.80 -3.27 -29.79
CA HIS A 199 35.91 -4.18 -28.64
C HIS A 199 35.14 -5.49 -28.85
N ILE A 200 34.17 -5.53 -29.77
CA ILE A 200 33.41 -6.75 -30.08
C ILE A 200 33.79 -7.25 -31.46
N ILE A 201 33.42 -6.53 -32.52
CA ILE A 201 33.54 -7.01 -33.91
C ILE A 201 34.98 -7.31 -34.30
N CYS A 202 35.90 -6.37 -34.07
CA CYS A 202 37.30 -6.54 -34.46
C CYS A 202 38.07 -7.56 -33.61
N ARG A 203 37.55 -7.97 -32.44
CA ARG A 203 38.24 -8.87 -31.52
C ARG A 203 37.69 -10.30 -31.56
N TYR A 204 36.38 -10.43 -31.62
CA TYR A 204 35.67 -11.71 -31.49
C TYR A 204 34.89 -12.09 -32.75
N GLY A 205 34.82 -11.19 -33.74
CA GLY A 205 34.01 -11.36 -34.94
C GLY A 205 32.63 -10.71 -34.81
N VAL A 206 31.86 -10.77 -35.90
CA VAL A 206 30.52 -10.19 -35.97
C VAL A 206 29.56 -11.04 -35.12
N PRO A 207 28.92 -10.48 -34.09
CA PRO A 207 27.94 -11.22 -33.30
C PRO A 207 26.69 -11.51 -34.12
N HIS A 208 25.99 -12.60 -33.81
CA HIS A 208 24.70 -12.90 -34.41
C HIS A 208 23.62 -11.94 -33.91
N GLU A 209 23.63 -11.70 -32.60
CA GLU A 209 22.62 -10.87 -31.94
C GLU A 209 23.27 -9.94 -30.91
N LEU A 210 22.71 -8.74 -30.80
CA LEU A 210 23.05 -7.76 -29.78
C LEU A 210 21.77 -7.35 -29.05
N ILE A 211 21.83 -7.35 -27.72
CA ILE A 211 20.69 -7.09 -26.84
C ILE A 211 20.99 -5.82 -26.05
N SER A 212 20.12 -4.82 -26.13
CA SER A 212 20.25 -3.59 -25.34
C SER A 212 18.91 -3.14 -24.78
N ASP A 213 18.93 -2.13 -23.90
CA ASP A 213 17.72 -1.39 -23.57
C ASP A 213 17.26 -0.49 -24.75
N ARG A 214 16.19 0.28 -24.52
CA ARG A 214 15.66 1.25 -25.50
C ARG A 214 16.31 2.63 -25.41
N GLY A 215 17.45 2.75 -24.73
CA GLY A 215 18.18 3.97 -24.51
C GLY A 215 18.54 4.68 -25.82
N VAL A 216 18.51 6.02 -25.79
CA VAL A 216 18.79 6.86 -26.97
C VAL A 216 20.22 6.68 -27.51
N HIS A 217 21.14 6.20 -26.68
CA HIS A 217 22.52 5.93 -27.06
C HIS A 217 22.68 4.70 -27.96
N PHE A 218 21.68 3.81 -28.01
CA PHE A 218 21.66 2.60 -28.85
C PHE A 218 20.88 2.78 -30.17
N LYS A 219 20.65 4.03 -30.57
CA LYS A 219 19.96 4.40 -31.82
C LYS A 219 20.87 5.22 -32.74
N GLY A 220 20.45 5.43 -33.98
CA GLY A 220 21.17 6.26 -34.96
C GLY A 220 22.41 5.55 -35.48
N GLU A 221 23.61 6.02 -35.14
CA GLU A 221 24.87 5.40 -35.58
C GLU A 221 25.00 3.92 -35.21
N VAL A 222 24.40 3.52 -34.09
CA VAL A 222 24.36 2.10 -33.68
C VAL A 222 23.45 1.29 -34.60
N ASP A 223 22.30 1.84 -35.03
CA ASP A 223 21.41 1.20 -36.01
C ASP A 223 22.13 1.03 -37.36
N THR A 224 22.84 2.08 -37.80
CA THR A 224 23.63 2.04 -39.04
C THR A 224 24.70 0.95 -39.01
N LEU A 225 25.45 0.85 -37.91
CA LEU A 225 26.45 -0.20 -37.73
C LEU A 225 25.83 -1.60 -37.72
N ILE A 226 24.72 -1.78 -37.00
CA ILE A 226 24.02 -3.07 -36.91
C ILE A 226 23.54 -3.51 -38.29
N GLN A 227 22.98 -2.59 -39.08
CA GLN A 227 22.55 -2.86 -40.44
C GLN A 227 23.73 -3.16 -41.38
N GLU A 228 24.85 -2.44 -41.27
CA GLU A 228 26.06 -2.65 -42.07
C GLU A 228 26.62 -4.08 -41.91
N TYR A 229 26.63 -4.59 -40.67
CA TYR A 229 27.18 -5.92 -40.36
C TYR A 229 26.11 -7.03 -40.31
N GLY A 230 24.84 -6.72 -40.57
CA GLY A 230 23.75 -7.69 -40.55
C GLY A 230 23.48 -8.32 -39.17
N ILE A 231 23.72 -7.56 -38.09
CA ILE A 231 23.54 -8.02 -36.71
C ILE A 231 22.04 -7.93 -36.34
N GLN A 232 21.50 -8.93 -35.65
CA GLN A 232 20.14 -8.83 -35.10
C GLN A 232 20.14 -7.97 -33.84
N HIS A 233 19.29 -6.94 -33.76
CA HIS A 233 19.19 -6.09 -32.57
C HIS A 233 17.89 -6.35 -31.81
N HIS A 234 18.01 -6.96 -30.63
CA HIS A 234 16.89 -7.11 -29.71
C HIS A 234 16.89 -5.99 -28.68
N ARG A 235 15.73 -5.36 -28.48
CA ARG A 235 15.57 -4.28 -27.49
C ARG A 235 14.56 -4.69 -26.43
N SER A 236 14.98 -4.67 -25.17
CA SER A 236 14.11 -5.02 -24.05
C SER A 236 12.87 -4.12 -23.99
N SER A 237 11.80 -4.61 -23.34
CA SER A 237 10.61 -3.81 -23.10
C SER A 237 10.91 -2.69 -22.11
N ALA A 238 10.37 -1.49 -22.35
CA ALA A 238 10.55 -0.35 -21.44
C ALA A 238 10.07 -0.70 -20.01
N TYR A 239 10.82 -0.27 -18.99
CA TYR A 239 10.49 -0.43 -17.56
C TYR A 239 10.38 -1.88 -17.06
N ARG A 240 11.03 -2.84 -17.74
CA ARG A 240 11.31 -4.19 -17.20
C ARG A 240 12.82 -4.46 -17.32
N PRO A 241 13.63 -3.99 -16.34
CA PRO A 241 15.06 -4.28 -16.30
C PRO A 241 15.35 -5.77 -16.14
#